data_AF-A0A1X2INP0-F1
#
_entry.id   AF-A0A1X2INP0-F1
#
_cell.length_a   1.000
_cell.length_b   1.000
_cell.length_c   1.000
_cell.angle_alpha   90.00
_cell.angle_beta   90.00
_cell.angle_gamma   90.00
#
_symmetry.space_group_name_H-M   'P 1'
#
loop_
_entity.id
_entity.type
_entity.pdbx_description
1 polymer ?
#
loop_
_entity_poly.entity_id
_entity_poly.type
_entity_poly.pdbx_seq_one_letter_code
_entity_poly.pdbx_strand_id
1 'polypeptide(L)'
;MTREANRAYFGIFDGHGGPIVSDWLATKLHEKIETVSLDDLPDILSALRAYRGYFRRFPIPAVLRNRVDEYGVPLLSSSDNSTTAISSCTDLSVEQRLTLGFLQADTECLQHLRNGNNDPHQANEGSTGSVAILEPHDNKPFWESEAYDIIIGHVGDTRILLCDANSGEAVPLTSGDHRPGNPLEHERLRKYAGFVTTDSWGDDRILGMLATSRAFGDAKLKRYGVSAEPDVLVTDGMTSIMSDQEVVDFVKEKKDPTSSVLRLVDAADQLHSEDNVTAVVVRLKDWGTRMHDYTQDLRKYRLANSSMSNRQSW
;
A
#
# COMPACT_ATOMS: atom_id res chain seq x y z
N MET A 1 -12.70 7.98 -15.17
CA MET A 1 -11.84 6.99 -15.86
C MET A 1 -12.40 6.67 -17.24
N THR A 2 -11.71 7.10 -18.29
CA THR A 2 -11.84 6.53 -19.63
C THR A 2 -11.11 5.18 -19.71
N ARG A 3 -11.68 4.21 -20.43
CA ARG A 3 -11.11 2.87 -20.67
C ARG A 3 -9.99 2.83 -21.72
N GLU A 4 -9.65 3.98 -22.28
CA GLU A 4 -8.72 4.12 -23.41
C GLU A 4 -7.33 4.58 -22.96
N ALA A 5 -7.16 5.01 -21.70
CA ALA A 5 -5.87 5.45 -21.17
C ALA A 5 -4.97 4.26 -20.84
N ASN A 6 -3.72 4.32 -21.32
CA ASN A 6 -2.73 3.23 -21.28
C ASN A 6 -2.06 3.06 -19.89
N ARG A 7 -2.88 2.90 -18.84
CA ARG A 7 -2.41 2.79 -17.46
C ARG A 7 -1.91 1.39 -17.12
N ALA A 8 -0.90 1.28 -16.26
CA ALA A 8 -0.47 0.02 -15.66
C ALA A 8 -0.72 0.01 -14.14
N TYR A 9 -1.13 -1.14 -13.60
CA TYR A 9 -1.40 -1.36 -12.18
C TYR A 9 -0.44 -2.41 -11.64
N PHE A 10 0.17 -2.15 -10.49
CA PHE A 10 0.99 -3.09 -9.74
C PHE A 10 0.54 -3.11 -8.28
N GLY A 11 0.40 -4.30 -7.69
CA GLY A 11 -0.05 -4.46 -6.31
C GLY A 11 0.84 -5.42 -5.53
N ILE A 12 0.99 -5.13 -4.23
CA ILE A 12 1.63 -5.99 -3.22
C ILE A 12 0.72 -5.94 -1.99
N PHE A 13 0.43 -7.13 -1.47
CA PHE A 13 -0.46 -7.34 -0.33
C PHE A 13 0.24 -8.31 0.61
N ASP A 14 0.57 -7.86 1.82
CA ASP A 14 1.14 -8.73 2.85
C ASP A 14 0.04 -9.15 3.83
N GLY A 15 -0.06 -10.42 4.15
CA GLY A 15 -1.26 -11.02 4.77
C GLY A 15 -0.99 -11.53 6.18
N HIS A 16 -1.64 -10.93 7.18
CA HIS A 16 -1.41 -11.27 8.59
C HIS A 16 -2.65 -11.88 9.26
N GLY A 17 -2.42 -12.87 10.12
CA GLY A 17 -3.49 -13.68 10.74
C GLY A 17 -4.10 -14.73 9.81
N GLY A 18 -4.01 -14.55 8.49
CA GLY A 18 -4.44 -15.49 7.44
C GLY A 18 -4.48 -14.83 6.06
N PRO A 19 -4.63 -15.61 4.97
CA PRO A 19 -4.49 -15.14 3.60
C PRO A 19 -5.77 -14.55 2.98
N ILE A 20 -6.94 -14.64 3.64
CA ILE A 20 -8.23 -14.34 3.01
C ILE A 20 -8.28 -12.88 2.53
N VAL A 21 -7.68 -11.96 3.29
CA VAL A 21 -7.68 -10.53 2.95
C VAL A 21 -6.68 -10.22 1.82
N SER A 22 -5.46 -10.75 1.88
CA SER A 22 -4.45 -10.55 0.82
C SER A 22 -4.87 -11.15 -0.52
N ASP A 23 -5.43 -12.36 -0.52
CA ASP A 23 -5.91 -13.04 -1.73
C ASP A 23 -7.10 -12.29 -2.36
N TRP A 24 -8.01 -11.77 -1.54
CA TRP A 24 -9.13 -10.95 -2.01
C TRP A 24 -8.64 -9.65 -2.63
N LEU A 25 -7.72 -8.93 -1.97
CA LEU A 25 -7.18 -7.67 -2.49
C LEU A 25 -6.42 -7.86 -3.80
N ALA A 26 -5.56 -8.89 -3.88
CA ALA A 26 -4.85 -9.25 -5.10
C ALA A 26 -5.79 -9.54 -6.28
N THR A 27 -6.92 -10.21 -6.02
CA THR A 27 -7.89 -10.59 -7.06
C THR A 27 -9.00 -9.57 -7.33
N LYS A 28 -9.22 -8.57 -6.46
CA LYS A 28 -10.37 -7.64 -6.59
C LYS A 28 -10.10 -6.15 -6.42
N LEU A 29 -9.02 -5.70 -5.79
CA LEU A 29 -8.82 -4.26 -5.52
C LEU A 29 -8.74 -3.43 -6.83
N HIS A 30 -8.11 -3.99 -7.87
CA HIS A 30 -8.02 -3.35 -9.20
C HIS A 30 -9.40 -3.17 -9.86
N GLU A 31 -10.28 -4.19 -9.80
CA GLU A 31 -11.66 -4.10 -10.32
C GLU A 31 -12.44 -2.99 -9.60
N LYS A 32 -12.27 -2.84 -8.28
CA LYS A 32 -12.93 -1.80 -7.48
C LYS A 32 -12.49 -0.40 -7.87
N ILE A 33 -11.18 -0.18 -8.06
CA ILE A 33 -10.66 1.14 -8.47
C ILE A 33 -11.14 1.54 -9.89
N GLU A 34 -11.34 0.58 -10.80
CA GLU A 34 -11.99 0.86 -12.11
C GLU A 34 -13.50 1.14 -11.97
N THR A 35 -14.21 0.39 -11.13
CA THR A 35 -15.69 0.40 -11.12
C THR A 35 -16.33 1.43 -10.19
N VAL A 36 -15.64 1.88 -9.13
CA VAL A 36 -16.21 2.74 -8.08
C VAL A 36 -16.72 4.11 -8.58
N SER A 37 -17.83 4.57 -8.00
CA SER A 37 -18.46 5.87 -8.25
C SER A 37 -18.65 6.66 -6.95
N LEU A 38 -18.85 7.98 -7.02
CA LEU A 38 -19.23 8.79 -5.85
C LEU A 38 -20.55 8.34 -5.21
N ASP A 39 -21.42 7.71 -6.00
CA ASP A 39 -22.70 7.14 -5.54
C ASP A 39 -22.51 6.04 -4.48
N ASP A 40 -21.34 5.39 -4.43
CA ASP A 40 -20.99 4.38 -3.42
C ASP A 40 -20.64 5.00 -2.04
N LEU A 41 -20.24 6.29 -1.99
CA LEU A 41 -19.70 6.92 -0.78
C LEU A 41 -20.67 6.94 0.41
N PRO A 42 -21.98 7.23 0.27
CA PRO A 42 -22.92 7.22 1.39
C PRO A 42 -22.99 5.85 2.10
N ASP A 43 -23.01 4.76 1.33
CA ASP A 43 -23.09 3.40 1.88
C ASP A 43 -21.75 2.95 2.48
N ILE A 44 -20.61 3.30 1.86
CA ILE A 44 -19.27 3.09 2.45
C ILE A 44 -19.16 3.83 3.79
N LEU A 45 -19.55 5.10 3.86
CA LEU A 45 -19.55 5.89 5.09
C LEU A 45 -20.50 5.30 6.14
N SER A 46 -21.68 4.82 5.73
CA SER A 46 -22.64 4.15 6.61
C SER A 46 -22.06 2.87 7.22
N ALA A 47 -21.49 2.01 6.37
CA ALA A 47 -20.86 0.75 6.77
C ALA A 47 -19.68 0.96 7.73
N LEU A 48 -18.78 1.91 7.43
CA LEU A 48 -17.67 2.28 8.32
C LEU A 48 -18.18 2.84 9.65
N ARG A 49 -19.10 3.83 9.62
CA ARG A 49 -19.62 4.48 10.84
C ARG A 49 -20.36 3.49 11.76
N ALA A 50 -20.90 2.39 11.23
CA ALA A 50 -21.52 1.32 12.00
C ALA A 50 -20.54 0.60 12.97
N TYR A 51 -19.22 0.59 12.70
CA TYR A 51 -18.21 0.01 13.61
C TYR A 51 -18.02 0.81 14.90
N ARG A 52 -18.56 2.04 14.97
CA ARG A 52 -18.42 2.97 16.10
C ARG A 52 -16.93 3.20 16.43
N GLY A 53 -16.59 3.48 17.70
CA GLY A 53 -15.21 3.81 18.10
C GLY A 53 -14.66 4.99 17.31
N TYR A 54 -13.44 4.85 16.77
CA TYR A 54 -12.83 5.77 15.79
C TYR A 54 -13.78 6.12 14.65
N PHE A 55 -14.33 5.10 13.96
CA PHE A 55 -15.18 5.28 12.79
C PHE A 55 -16.54 5.92 13.07
N ARG A 56 -16.98 6.06 14.34
CA ARG A 56 -18.29 6.65 14.69
C ARG A 56 -18.53 8.04 14.06
N ARG A 57 -17.46 8.79 13.83
CA ARG A 57 -17.47 10.11 13.17
C ARG A 57 -16.48 10.15 12.01
N PHE A 58 -16.31 9.03 11.28
CA PHE A 58 -15.39 8.97 10.14
C PHE A 58 -15.74 10.09 9.14
N PRO A 59 -14.79 11.01 8.85
CA PRO A 59 -15.05 12.16 8.02
C PRO A 59 -15.14 11.77 6.54
N ILE A 60 -15.63 12.67 5.71
CA ILE A 60 -15.45 12.55 4.26
C ILE A 60 -13.95 12.76 3.97
N PRO A 61 -13.28 11.86 3.20
CA PRO A 61 -11.89 12.01 2.79
C PRO A 61 -11.65 13.36 2.09
N ALA A 62 -10.51 14.02 2.36
CA ALA A 62 -10.28 15.39 1.92
C ALA A 62 -10.43 15.57 0.40
N VAL A 63 -9.93 14.61 -0.38
CA VAL A 63 -9.97 14.57 -1.86
C VAL A 63 -11.40 14.48 -2.43
N LEU A 64 -12.38 14.05 -1.63
CA LEU A 64 -13.78 13.91 -2.02
C LEU A 64 -14.67 15.09 -1.56
N ARG A 65 -14.24 15.89 -0.56
CA ARG A 65 -15.09 16.95 0.04
C ARG A 65 -15.62 17.99 -0.95
N ASN A 66 -14.89 18.25 -2.02
CA ASN A 66 -15.27 19.21 -3.07
C ASN A 66 -16.14 18.58 -4.18
N ARG A 67 -16.71 17.39 -3.93
CA ARG A 67 -17.55 16.62 -4.85
C ARG A 67 -18.86 16.14 -4.22
N VAL A 68 -19.02 16.23 -2.90
CA VAL A 68 -20.15 15.67 -2.14
C VAL A 68 -20.65 16.63 -1.06
N ASP A 69 -21.87 16.41 -0.57
CA ASP A 69 -22.45 17.14 0.55
C ASP A 69 -21.94 16.66 1.92
N GLU A 70 -22.51 17.16 3.03
CA GLU A 70 -22.11 16.76 4.39
C GLU A 70 -22.43 15.30 4.75
N TYR A 71 -23.33 14.65 4.01
CA TYR A 71 -23.72 13.26 4.18
C TYR A 71 -22.88 12.32 3.30
N GLY A 72 -22.25 12.84 2.25
CA GLY A 72 -21.45 12.09 1.27
C GLY A 72 -22.17 11.88 -0.06
N VAL A 73 -23.33 12.53 -0.28
CA VAL A 73 -24.11 12.44 -1.52
C VAL A 73 -23.47 13.31 -2.62
N PRO A 74 -23.35 12.84 -3.88
CA PRO A 74 -22.76 13.62 -4.96
C PRO A 74 -23.41 15.00 -5.16
N LEU A 75 -22.57 16.04 -5.30
CA LEU A 75 -23.04 17.38 -5.67
C LEU A 75 -23.42 17.38 -7.16
N LEU A 76 -24.71 17.56 -7.44
CA LEU A 76 -25.21 17.76 -8.80
C LEU A 76 -24.54 19.00 -9.43
N SER A 77 -24.02 18.85 -10.65
CA SER A 77 -23.47 19.94 -11.44
C SER A 77 -24.59 20.92 -11.82
N SER A 78 -24.63 22.06 -11.14
CA SER A 78 -25.68 23.08 -11.27
C SER A 78 -25.49 23.98 -12.50
N SER A 79 -25.18 23.36 -13.65
CA SER A 79 -25.00 24.01 -14.95
C SER A 79 -25.22 23.02 -16.10
N ASP A 80 -26.48 22.66 -16.39
CA ASP A 80 -27.11 22.96 -17.68
C ASP A 80 -28.51 22.33 -17.81
N ASN A 81 -29.49 23.12 -18.25
CA ASN A 81 -30.83 22.64 -18.58
C ASN A 81 -30.86 22.03 -20.01
N SER A 82 -29.98 21.08 -20.28
CA SER A 82 -29.97 20.28 -21.52
C SER A 82 -30.09 18.78 -21.20
N THR A 83 -30.81 18.04 -22.04
CA THR A 83 -31.15 16.61 -21.86
C THR A 83 -29.97 15.64 -22.09
N THR A 84 -28.75 16.09 -21.79
CA THR A 84 -27.46 15.39 -21.91
C THR A 84 -26.64 15.41 -20.61
N ALA A 85 -27.17 16.00 -19.53
CA ALA A 85 -26.51 16.19 -18.24
C ALA A 85 -26.41 14.92 -17.35
N ILE A 86 -26.02 13.77 -17.93
CA ILE A 86 -25.76 12.51 -17.20
C ILE A 86 -24.25 12.32 -16.91
N SER A 87 -23.38 13.08 -17.59
CA SER A 87 -21.95 12.75 -17.73
C SER A 87 -20.97 13.50 -16.81
N SER A 88 -21.33 13.84 -15.57
CA SER A 88 -20.39 14.56 -14.66
C SER A 88 -20.27 14.04 -13.22
N CYS A 89 -20.88 12.92 -12.85
CA CYS A 89 -20.63 12.24 -11.56
C CYS A 89 -19.50 11.19 -11.67
N THR A 90 -19.39 10.54 -12.83
CA THR A 90 -18.58 9.33 -13.04
C THR A 90 -17.07 9.58 -13.24
N ASP A 91 -16.66 10.79 -13.63
CA ASP A 91 -15.27 11.11 -13.89
C ASP A 91 -14.52 11.62 -12.65
N LEU A 92 -14.36 10.69 -11.72
CA LEU A 92 -13.40 10.78 -10.62
C LEU A 92 -11.95 10.64 -11.14
N SER A 93 -11.04 11.41 -10.53
CA SER A 93 -9.59 11.28 -10.73
C SER A 93 -9.06 9.95 -10.20
N VAL A 94 -7.80 9.60 -10.56
CA VAL A 94 -7.16 8.37 -10.07
C VAL A 94 -7.03 8.38 -8.55
N GLU A 95 -6.56 9.48 -7.94
CA GLU A 95 -6.49 9.69 -6.48
C GLU A 95 -7.84 9.48 -5.77
N GLN A 96 -8.92 10.04 -6.34
CA GLN A 96 -10.26 9.91 -5.77
C GLN A 96 -10.80 8.48 -5.86
N ARG A 97 -10.56 7.81 -6.99
CA ARG A 97 -10.91 6.39 -7.21
C ARG A 97 -10.10 5.45 -6.34
N LEU A 98 -8.83 5.74 -6.13
CA LEU A 98 -7.93 4.98 -5.28
C LEU A 98 -8.37 5.08 -3.82
N THR A 99 -8.64 6.30 -3.34
CA THR A 99 -9.22 6.56 -2.01
C THR A 99 -10.55 5.84 -1.81
N LEU A 100 -11.49 5.97 -2.76
CA LEU A 100 -12.84 5.42 -2.61
C LEU A 100 -12.86 3.89 -2.78
N GLY A 101 -12.08 3.36 -3.74
CA GLY A 101 -11.92 1.93 -3.97
C GLY A 101 -11.21 1.21 -2.82
N PHE A 102 -10.24 1.84 -2.15
CA PHE A 102 -9.63 1.31 -0.92
C PHE A 102 -10.66 1.22 0.21
N LEU A 103 -11.45 2.26 0.45
CA LEU A 103 -12.51 2.23 1.47
C LEU A 103 -13.62 1.22 1.13
N GLN A 104 -14.02 1.13 -0.14
CA GLN A 104 -15.00 0.13 -0.60
C GLN A 104 -14.48 -1.30 -0.39
N ALA A 105 -13.26 -1.58 -0.85
CA ALA A 105 -12.57 -2.86 -0.67
C ALA A 105 -12.48 -3.25 0.82
N ASP A 106 -12.10 -2.33 1.70
CA ASP A 106 -12.07 -2.60 3.14
C ASP A 106 -13.46 -2.97 3.69
N THR A 107 -14.52 -2.26 3.30
CA THR A 107 -15.90 -2.63 3.70
C THR A 107 -16.36 -3.96 3.12
N GLU A 108 -15.88 -4.37 1.95
CA GLU A 108 -16.20 -5.67 1.35
C GLU A 108 -15.39 -6.82 1.96
N CYS A 109 -14.09 -6.65 2.22
CA CYS A 109 -13.30 -7.59 3.02
C CYS A 109 -13.94 -7.79 4.40
N LEU A 110 -14.33 -6.71 5.08
CA LEU A 110 -15.00 -6.75 6.38
C LEU A 110 -16.38 -7.46 6.33
N GLN A 111 -17.11 -7.33 5.23
CA GLN A 111 -18.34 -8.11 5.01
C GLN A 111 -18.04 -9.58 4.72
N HIS A 112 -17.02 -9.87 3.92
CA HIS A 112 -16.60 -11.23 3.58
C HIS A 112 -16.16 -12.00 4.82
N LEU A 113 -15.29 -11.43 5.67
CA LEU A 113 -14.88 -12.02 6.95
C LEU A 113 -16.05 -12.22 7.93
N ARG A 114 -17.10 -11.37 7.88
CA ARG A 114 -18.30 -11.51 8.72
C ARG A 114 -19.29 -12.55 8.21
N ASN A 115 -19.35 -12.77 6.90
CA ASN A 115 -20.15 -13.81 6.27
C ASN A 115 -19.39 -15.14 6.18
N GLY A 116 -18.06 -15.12 6.40
CA GLY A 116 -17.09 -16.19 6.18
C GLY A 116 -17.41 -17.48 6.93
N ASN A 117 -17.50 -17.43 8.27
CA ASN A 117 -18.27 -18.35 9.11
C ASN A 117 -18.17 -18.04 10.62
N ASN A 118 -18.71 -18.95 11.44
CA ASN A 118 -18.70 -18.97 12.90
C ASN A 118 -17.30 -19.17 13.55
N ASP A 119 -16.19 -18.92 12.85
CA ASP A 119 -14.83 -19.06 13.39
C ASP A 119 -14.31 -17.71 13.93
N PRO A 120 -14.00 -17.59 15.25
CA PRO A 120 -13.51 -16.35 15.82
C PRO A 120 -12.09 -15.97 15.39
N HIS A 121 -11.31 -16.87 14.76
CA HIS A 121 -9.96 -16.59 14.27
C HIS A 121 -9.97 -15.81 12.96
N GLN A 122 -10.82 -16.17 11.99
CA GLN A 122 -10.91 -15.47 10.69
C GLN A 122 -11.25 -13.97 10.85
N ALA A 123 -11.97 -13.61 11.91
CA ALA A 123 -12.24 -12.22 12.27
C ALA A 123 -11.02 -11.40 12.78
N ASN A 124 -9.82 -11.98 12.78
CA ASN A 124 -8.53 -11.30 12.99
C ASN A 124 -7.72 -11.16 11.68
N GLU A 125 -8.15 -11.72 10.55
CA GLU A 125 -7.39 -11.62 9.31
C GLU A 125 -7.35 -10.18 8.82
N GLY A 126 -6.16 -9.75 8.40
CA GLY A 126 -5.90 -8.44 7.86
C GLY A 126 -4.79 -8.49 6.83
N SER A 127 -4.55 -7.36 6.18
CA SER A 127 -3.49 -7.27 5.18
C SER A 127 -2.97 -5.86 5.06
N THR A 128 -1.66 -5.72 4.93
CA THR A 128 -1.10 -4.52 4.29
C THR A 128 -1.50 -4.58 2.81
N GLY A 129 -1.92 -3.46 2.21
CA GLY A 129 -2.46 -3.51 0.86
C GLY A 129 -2.18 -2.27 0.07
N SER A 130 -1.53 -2.46 -1.08
CA SER A 130 -0.73 -1.40 -1.65
C SER A 130 -0.67 -1.51 -3.17
N VAL A 131 -0.66 -0.36 -3.85
CA VAL A 131 -0.97 -0.22 -5.28
C VAL A 131 -0.19 0.93 -5.91
N ALA A 132 0.51 0.67 -7.01
CA ALA A 132 1.04 1.69 -7.93
C ALA A 132 0.25 1.71 -9.24
N ILE A 133 -0.14 2.91 -9.68
CA ILE A 133 -0.76 3.18 -10.98
C ILE A 133 0.15 4.12 -11.77
N LEU A 134 0.64 3.66 -12.92
CA LEU A 134 1.46 4.46 -13.83
C LEU A 134 0.59 4.93 -15.00
N GLU A 135 0.58 6.24 -15.25
CA GLU A 135 -0.22 6.87 -16.32
C GLU A 135 0.69 7.66 -17.28
N PRO A 136 1.05 7.09 -18.45
CA PRO A 136 1.93 7.74 -19.44
C PRO A 136 1.23 8.85 -20.22
N HIS A 137 1.90 10.00 -20.33
CA HIS A 137 1.37 11.21 -20.99
C HIS A 137 1.52 11.20 -22.52
N ASP A 138 2.41 10.38 -23.06
CA ASP A 138 2.79 10.37 -24.48
C ASP A 138 2.13 9.24 -25.31
N ASN A 139 1.08 8.61 -24.77
CA ASN A 139 0.35 7.46 -25.34
C ASN A 139 1.20 6.21 -25.65
N LYS A 140 2.49 6.19 -25.30
CA LYS A 140 3.32 4.98 -25.37
C LYS A 140 3.01 4.04 -24.21
N PRO A 141 3.49 2.78 -24.24
CA PRO A 141 3.57 1.95 -23.04
C PRO A 141 4.46 2.61 -21.96
N PHE A 142 4.13 2.41 -20.69
CA PHE A 142 4.84 3.05 -19.56
C PHE A 142 6.36 2.79 -19.54
N TRP A 143 6.82 1.65 -20.08
CA TRP A 143 8.25 1.28 -20.15
C TRP A 143 9.03 1.96 -21.29
N GLU A 144 8.36 2.74 -22.15
CA GLU A 144 8.93 3.51 -23.28
C GLU A 144 8.58 5.02 -23.21
N SER A 145 7.77 5.42 -22.23
CA SER A 145 7.25 6.78 -22.07
C SER A 145 8.33 7.76 -21.61
N GLU A 146 8.27 9.01 -22.09
CA GLU A 146 9.14 10.10 -21.61
C GLU A 146 8.66 10.71 -20.29
N ALA A 147 7.35 10.67 -20.04
CA ALA A 147 6.70 11.34 -18.91
C ALA A 147 5.44 10.58 -18.52
N TYR A 148 5.31 10.24 -17.24
CA TYR A 148 4.22 9.47 -16.69
C TYR A 148 3.96 9.91 -15.25
N ASP A 149 2.70 10.04 -14.87
CA ASP A 149 2.34 10.20 -13.46
C ASP A 149 2.45 8.85 -12.75
N ILE A 150 2.97 8.88 -11.52
CA ILE A 150 3.05 7.74 -10.63
C ILE A 150 2.06 8.00 -9.48
N ILE A 151 0.83 7.48 -9.59
CA ILE A 151 -0.20 7.63 -8.56
C ILE A 151 -0.17 6.37 -7.68
N ILE A 152 0.03 6.55 -6.38
CA ILE A 152 0.21 5.44 -5.44
C ILE A 152 -0.84 5.48 -4.34
N GLY A 153 -1.18 4.30 -3.81
CA GLY A 153 -1.92 4.17 -2.57
C GLY A 153 -1.56 2.90 -1.80
N HIS A 154 -1.63 2.94 -0.48
CA HIS A 154 -1.13 1.86 0.38
C HIS A 154 -1.66 1.90 1.81
N VAL A 155 -1.66 0.75 2.44
CA VAL A 155 -2.12 0.60 3.81
C VAL A 155 -1.13 -0.36 4.48
N GLY A 156 -0.31 0.09 5.44
CA GLY A 156 0.69 -0.76 6.14
C GLY A 156 2.05 -0.10 6.35
N ASP A 157 3.12 -0.90 6.35
CA ASP A 157 4.51 -0.47 6.53
C ASP A 157 5.45 -0.95 5.41
N THR A 158 4.87 -1.39 4.30
CA THR A 158 5.53 -1.59 3.01
C THR A 158 6.02 -0.25 2.38
N ARG A 159 6.98 -0.24 1.43
CA ARG A 159 7.64 0.99 0.90
C ARG A 159 8.10 1.05 -0.58
N ILE A 160 7.45 1.82 -1.50
CA ILE A 160 8.04 1.97 -2.88
C ILE A 160 9.34 2.72 -2.80
N LEU A 161 10.33 2.17 -3.50
CA LEU A 161 11.55 2.84 -3.90
C LEU A 161 11.54 3.06 -5.42
N LEU A 162 11.57 4.32 -5.84
CA LEU A 162 11.91 4.70 -7.21
C LEU A 162 13.44 4.87 -7.28
N CYS A 163 14.08 4.45 -8.36
CA CYS A 163 15.49 4.72 -8.60
C CYS A 163 15.62 5.90 -9.58
N ASP A 164 16.30 6.98 -9.20
CA ASP A 164 16.72 7.98 -10.18
C ASP A 164 17.82 7.39 -11.07
N ALA A 165 17.65 7.48 -12.38
CA ALA A 165 18.62 6.99 -13.35
C ALA A 165 19.90 7.85 -13.44
N ASN A 166 19.84 9.10 -12.99
CA ASN A 166 20.96 10.06 -13.12
C ASN A 166 21.98 9.90 -11.99
N SER A 167 21.52 9.86 -10.74
CA SER A 167 22.32 9.64 -9.53
C SER A 167 22.47 8.16 -9.17
N GLY A 168 21.45 7.34 -9.42
CA GLY A 168 21.30 6.01 -8.85
C GLY A 168 20.75 6.00 -7.41
N GLU A 169 20.28 7.12 -6.88
CA GLU A 169 19.73 7.20 -5.51
C GLU A 169 18.33 6.56 -5.40
N ALA A 170 18.08 5.94 -4.26
CA ALA A 170 16.77 5.43 -3.87
C ALA A 170 15.88 6.58 -3.37
N VAL A 171 14.83 6.87 -4.12
CA VAL A 171 13.79 7.85 -3.78
C VAL A 171 12.58 7.09 -3.23
N PRO A 172 12.38 7.04 -1.90
CA PRO A 172 11.16 6.45 -1.35
C PRO A 172 9.96 7.31 -1.78
N LEU A 173 8.95 6.68 -2.39
CA LEU A 173 7.69 7.35 -2.73
C LEU A 173 6.67 7.30 -1.57
N THR A 174 7.02 6.73 -0.41
CA THR A 174 6.21 6.79 0.82
C THR A 174 6.60 7.96 1.70
N SER A 175 5.61 8.47 2.42
CA SER A 175 5.76 9.49 3.46
C SER A 175 5.67 8.90 4.87
N GLY A 176 6.52 7.90 5.15
CA GLY A 176 6.79 7.37 6.49
C GLY A 176 5.93 6.17 6.86
N ASP A 177 6.58 5.07 7.25
CA ASP A 177 5.97 3.79 7.62
C ASP A 177 4.79 3.98 8.60
N HIS A 178 3.66 3.30 8.38
CA HIS A 178 2.53 3.36 9.30
C HIS A 178 2.72 2.49 10.55
N ARG A 179 3.90 2.52 11.15
CA ARG A 179 4.19 1.92 12.46
C ARG A 179 3.65 2.84 13.56
N PRO A 180 3.00 2.34 14.63
CA PRO A 180 2.42 3.16 15.70
C PRO A 180 3.37 4.15 16.41
N GLY A 181 4.69 3.96 16.29
CA GLY A 181 5.71 4.91 16.75
C GLY A 181 5.94 6.14 15.85
N ASN A 182 5.48 6.13 14.60
CA ASN A 182 5.53 7.29 13.70
C ASN A 182 4.74 8.47 14.32
N PRO A 183 5.33 9.66 14.54
CA PRO A 183 4.67 10.74 15.29
C PRO A 183 3.29 11.16 14.77
N LEU A 184 3.05 11.12 13.45
CA LEU A 184 1.75 11.48 12.86
C LEU A 184 0.70 10.42 13.18
N GLU A 185 1.07 9.14 13.06
CA GLU A 185 0.23 8.00 13.39
C GLU A 185 0.01 7.88 14.90
N HIS A 186 1.03 8.13 15.72
CA HIS A 186 0.92 8.22 17.17
C HIS A 186 -0.02 9.38 17.58
N GLU A 187 0.04 10.55 16.94
CA GLU A 187 -0.91 11.63 17.24
C GLU A 187 -2.34 11.30 16.78
N ARG A 188 -2.50 10.61 15.64
CA ARG A 188 -3.79 10.09 15.14
C ARG A 188 -4.37 9.07 16.13
N LEU A 189 -3.58 8.08 16.54
CA LEU A 189 -3.97 7.03 17.47
C LEU A 189 -4.22 7.56 18.88
N ARG A 190 -3.34 8.37 19.46
CA ARG A 190 -3.46 8.91 20.84
C ARG A 190 -4.77 9.66 21.09
N LYS A 191 -5.42 10.18 20.04
CA LYS A 191 -6.73 10.85 20.12
C LYS A 191 -7.92 9.88 20.25
N TYR A 192 -7.75 8.59 19.99
CA TYR A 192 -8.84 7.60 19.91
C TYR A 192 -8.53 6.21 20.52
N ALA A 193 -7.30 5.72 20.39
CA ALA A 193 -6.74 4.55 21.07
C ALA A 193 -6.03 4.97 22.36
N GLY A 194 -6.46 4.44 23.51
CA GLY A 194 -5.89 4.80 24.80
C GLY A 194 -4.48 4.26 25.07
N PHE A 195 -4.06 3.21 24.34
CA PHE A 195 -2.81 2.49 24.59
C PHE A 195 -2.20 1.98 23.27
N VAL A 196 -1.07 2.58 22.89
CA VAL A 196 -0.02 1.90 22.10
C VAL A 196 0.91 1.26 23.13
N THR A 197 1.30 0.00 22.90
CA THR A 197 2.15 -0.75 23.83
C THR A 197 3.41 -1.17 23.10
N THR A 198 4.56 -0.64 23.54
CA THR A 198 5.87 -1.11 23.11
C THR A 198 6.13 -2.51 23.66
N ASP A 199 6.51 -3.45 22.80
CA ASP A 199 6.85 -4.82 23.16
C ASP A 199 8.24 -4.89 23.80
N SER A 200 8.58 -6.04 24.39
CA SER A 200 9.88 -6.31 25.05
C SER A 200 11.08 -6.21 24.10
N TRP A 201 10.83 -6.25 22.78
CA TRP A 201 11.82 -6.08 21.71
C TRP A 201 11.93 -4.63 21.18
N GLY A 202 11.05 -3.72 21.59
CA GLY A 202 11.08 -2.30 21.21
C GLY A 202 10.07 -1.87 20.14
N ASP A 203 9.30 -2.78 19.55
CA ASP A 203 8.27 -2.45 18.56
C ASP A 203 6.98 -1.92 19.21
N ASP A 204 6.48 -0.79 18.73
CA ASP A 204 5.21 -0.20 19.16
C ASP A 204 4.02 -0.91 18.49
N ARG A 205 3.22 -1.65 19.27
CA ARG A 205 2.04 -2.38 18.77
C ARG A 205 0.72 -1.74 19.22
N ILE A 206 -0.27 -1.66 18.33
CA ILE A 206 -1.65 -1.31 18.70
C ILE A 206 -2.22 -2.39 19.61
N LEU A 207 -2.55 -2.03 20.85
CA LEU A 207 -3.07 -2.93 21.89
C LEU A 207 -2.19 -4.18 22.13
N GLY A 208 -0.89 -4.12 21.79
CA GLY A 208 0.00 -5.29 21.86
C GLY A 208 -0.22 -6.34 20.76
N MET A 209 -1.10 -6.10 19.77
CA MET A 209 -1.48 -7.08 18.75
C MET A 209 -0.86 -6.78 17.37
N LEU A 210 -1.08 -5.59 16.83
CA LEU A 210 -0.72 -5.24 15.44
C LEU A 210 0.44 -4.26 15.39
N ALA A 211 1.46 -4.55 14.57
CA ALA A 211 2.65 -3.71 14.37
C ALA A 211 2.42 -2.52 13.42
N THR A 212 1.30 -2.52 12.68
CA THR A 212 0.86 -1.43 11.80
C THR A 212 -0.32 -0.65 12.37
N SER A 213 -0.48 0.58 11.92
CA SER A 213 -1.58 1.50 12.25
C SER A 213 -2.57 1.69 11.11
N ARG A 214 -2.25 1.15 9.93
CA ARG A 214 -3.13 1.06 8.77
C ARG A 214 -3.07 -0.37 8.22
N ALA A 215 -4.24 -0.98 8.04
CA ALA A 215 -4.42 -2.34 7.52
C ALA A 215 -5.82 -2.46 6.90
N PHE A 216 -5.97 -3.30 5.87
CA PHE A 216 -7.27 -3.81 5.41
C PHE A 216 -7.73 -4.95 6.32
N GLY A 217 -9.04 -5.18 6.47
CA GLY A 217 -9.55 -6.30 7.29
C GLY A 217 -9.56 -5.95 8.79
N ASP A 218 -8.85 -6.69 9.64
CA ASP A 218 -8.60 -6.32 11.06
C ASP A 218 -9.85 -5.93 11.85
N ALA A 219 -10.95 -6.65 11.66
CA ALA A 219 -12.30 -6.24 12.07
C ALA A 219 -12.43 -5.85 13.55
N LYS A 220 -11.62 -6.46 14.43
CA LYS A 220 -11.59 -6.18 15.88
C LYS A 220 -10.76 -4.94 16.24
N LEU A 221 -9.82 -4.51 15.38
CA LEU A 221 -8.92 -3.37 15.59
C LEU A 221 -9.40 -2.08 14.90
N LYS A 222 -10.20 -2.16 13.83
CA LYS A 222 -10.82 -0.98 13.18
C LYS A 222 -11.46 0.01 14.16
N ARG A 223 -12.19 -0.48 15.17
CA ARG A 223 -12.82 0.34 16.21
C ARG A 223 -11.84 1.22 17.02
N TYR A 224 -10.54 0.90 17.00
CA TYR A 224 -9.46 1.60 17.70
C TYR A 224 -8.58 2.48 16.79
N GLY A 225 -8.85 2.57 15.48
CA GLY A 225 -8.16 3.52 14.58
C GLY A 225 -7.31 2.92 13.46
N VAL A 226 -7.25 1.59 13.35
CA VAL A 226 -6.75 0.94 12.14
C VAL A 226 -7.63 1.38 10.96
N SER A 227 -7.01 1.87 9.90
CA SER A 227 -7.70 2.46 8.73
C SER A 227 -7.10 1.98 7.42
N ALA A 228 -7.86 2.09 6.32
CA ALA A 228 -7.44 1.70 4.97
C ALA A 228 -7.16 2.93 4.08
N GLU A 229 -6.47 3.93 4.63
CA GLU A 229 -6.16 5.21 3.95
C GLU A 229 -4.75 5.18 3.27
N PRO A 230 -4.59 5.58 1.98
CA PRO A 230 -3.51 5.16 1.06
C PRO A 230 -2.10 5.90 0.97
N ASP A 231 -0.93 5.33 1.39
CA ASP A 231 0.50 5.82 1.09
C ASP A 231 1.75 4.87 1.45
N VAL A 232 2.61 4.05 0.75
CA VAL A 232 3.02 3.58 -0.63
C VAL A 232 3.89 2.22 -0.59
N LEU A 233 3.96 1.23 -1.57
CA LEU A 233 4.50 -0.22 -1.43
C LEU A 233 5.93 -0.81 -1.78
N VAL A 234 6.45 -1.72 -0.92
CA VAL A 234 7.38 -2.93 -1.03
C VAL A 234 7.41 -3.63 0.36
N THR A 235 7.31 -4.97 0.54
CA THR A 235 7.10 -5.56 1.90
C THR A 235 8.17 -5.30 2.95
N ASP A 236 7.78 -5.31 4.23
CA ASP A 236 8.63 -5.00 5.39
C ASP A 236 9.67 -6.09 5.69
N GLY A 237 9.38 -7.35 5.32
CA GLY A 237 10.38 -8.44 5.26
C GLY A 237 11.62 -8.11 4.40
N MET A 238 11.53 -7.15 3.46
CA MET A 238 12.71 -6.59 2.80
C MET A 238 13.34 -5.42 3.57
N THR A 239 12.52 -4.44 4.00
CA THR A 239 13.01 -3.14 4.51
C THR A 239 13.46 -3.17 5.97
N SER A 240 13.13 -4.22 6.71
CA SER A 240 13.66 -4.52 8.05
C SER A 240 15.13 -4.97 8.00
N ILE A 241 15.57 -5.57 6.89
CA ILE A 241 16.90 -6.18 6.74
C ILE A 241 17.84 -5.30 5.91
N MET A 242 17.32 -4.72 4.83
CA MET A 242 18.09 -3.90 3.89
C MET A 242 17.63 -2.46 3.90
N SER A 243 18.58 -1.53 3.88
CA SER A 243 18.27 -0.13 3.59
C SER A 243 17.76 0.04 2.17
N ASP A 244 16.96 1.09 1.95
CA ASP A 244 16.36 1.41 0.64
C ASP A 244 17.41 1.46 -0.49
N GLN A 245 18.59 2.01 -0.20
CA GLN A 245 19.70 2.07 -1.16
C GLN A 245 20.32 0.69 -1.41
N GLU A 246 20.42 -0.21 -0.42
CA GLU A 246 20.89 -1.59 -0.64
C GLU A 246 19.92 -2.37 -1.55
N VAL A 247 18.61 -2.22 -1.35
CA VAL A 247 17.58 -2.84 -2.20
C VAL A 247 17.72 -2.35 -3.64
N VAL A 248 17.78 -1.03 -3.84
CA VAL A 248 17.90 -0.39 -5.16
C VAL A 248 19.24 -0.73 -5.84
N ASP A 249 20.34 -0.83 -5.09
CA ASP A 249 21.66 -1.25 -5.59
C ASP A 249 21.72 -2.75 -5.98
N PHE A 250 21.07 -3.64 -5.22
CA PHE A 250 20.90 -5.04 -5.62
C PHE A 250 20.10 -5.15 -6.92
N VAL A 251 19.00 -4.39 -7.04
CA VAL A 251 18.12 -4.43 -8.21
C VAL A 251 18.82 -3.91 -9.48
N LYS A 252 19.67 -2.89 -9.37
CA LYS A 252 20.48 -2.38 -10.51
C LYS A 252 21.58 -3.34 -10.99
N GLU A 253 21.95 -4.36 -10.20
CA GLU A 253 23.11 -5.21 -10.50
C GLU A 253 22.90 -6.13 -11.72
N LYS A 254 21.64 -6.44 -12.09
CA LYS A 254 21.31 -7.29 -13.25
C LYS A 254 20.54 -6.49 -14.30
N LYS A 255 20.75 -6.86 -15.57
CA LYS A 255 20.00 -6.28 -16.70
C LYS A 255 18.59 -6.85 -16.87
N ASP A 256 18.31 -7.97 -16.23
CA ASP A 256 17.01 -8.64 -16.25
C ASP A 256 16.29 -8.44 -14.90
N PRO A 257 15.07 -7.87 -14.87
CA PRO A 257 14.30 -7.69 -13.64
C PRO A 257 14.04 -8.99 -12.88
N THR A 258 13.81 -10.11 -13.58
CA THR A 258 13.54 -11.42 -12.93
C THR A 258 14.74 -11.88 -12.11
N SER A 259 15.93 -11.83 -12.72
CA SER A 259 17.22 -12.13 -12.07
C SER A 259 17.56 -11.14 -10.95
N SER A 260 17.08 -9.90 -11.05
CA SER A 260 17.23 -8.88 -10.00
C SER A 260 16.37 -9.21 -8.78
N VAL A 261 15.08 -9.53 -8.98
CA VAL A 261 14.15 -9.95 -7.92
C VAL A 261 14.66 -11.23 -7.24
N LEU A 262 14.98 -12.27 -8.01
CA LEU A 262 15.48 -13.53 -7.45
C LEU A 262 16.73 -13.29 -6.58
N ARG A 263 17.72 -12.53 -7.08
CA ARG A 263 18.93 -12.25 -6.30
C ARG A 263 18.67 -11.42 -5.04
N LEU A 264 17.68 -10.53 -5.06
CA LEU A 264 17.25 -9.74 -3.92
C LEU A 264 16.59 -10.61 -2.84
N VAL A 265 15.69 -11.51 -3.23
CA VAL A 265 15.07 -12.50 -2.31
C VAL A 265 16.13 -13.44 -1.73
N ASP A 266 17.01 -13.99 -2.58
CA ASP A 266 18.19 -14.77 -2.15
C ASP A 266 19.08 -13.99 -1.16
N ALA A 267 19.14 -12.66 -1.26
CA ALA A 267 19.96 -11.82 -0.38
C ALA A 267 19.26 -11.53 0.96
N ALA A 268 17.92 -11.46 1.00
CA ALA A 268 17.17 -11.35 2.25
C ALA A 268 17.26 -12.67 3.05
N ASP A 269 17.11 -13.81 2.39
CA ASP A 269 17.33 -15.15 2.97
C ASP A 269 18.76 -15.31 3.51
N GLN A 270 19.79 -14.94 2.71
CA GLN A 270 21.20 -14.95 3.13
C GLN A 270 21.55 -13.96 4.25
N LEU A 271 20.65 -13.03 4.59
CA LEU A 271 20.77 -12.12 5.72
C LEU A 271 19.86 -12.51 6.91
N HIS A 272 19.18 -13.66 6.81
CA HIS A 272 18.26 -14.25 7.79
C HIS A 272 16.97 -13.43 7.98
N SER A 273 16.16 -13.33 6.93
CA SER A 273 14.76 -12.91 7.06
C SER A 273 13.99 -13.88 7.96
N GLU A 274 13.36 -13.36 9.01
CA GLU A 274 12.43 -14.12 9.85
C GLU A 274 10.99 -14.05 9.31
N ASP A 275 10.72 -13.21 8.31
CA ASP A 275 9.39 -13.02 7.69
C ASP A 275 9.37 -13.19 6.16
N ASN A 276 8.18 -13.08 5.59
CA ASN A 276 7.83 -13.33 4.20
C ASN A 276 8.39 -12.22 3.28
N VAL A 277 9.06 -12.63 2.21
CA VAL A 277 9.75 -11.71 1.30
C VAL A 277 9.03 -11.63 -0.04
N THR A 278 8.34 -10.51 -0.30
CA THR A 278 7.65 -10.26 -1.57
C THR A 278 8.14 -8.98 -2.22
N ALA A 279 8.73 -9.10 -3.42
CA ALA A 279 9.27 -7.97 -4.17
C ALA A 279 8.78 -7.99 -5.63
N VAL A 280 8.36 -6.82 -6.14
CA VAL A 280 7.99 -6.59 -7.55
C VAL A 280 8.88 -5.49 -8.11
N VAL A 281 9.66 -5.80 -9.15
CA VAL A 281 10.51 -4.82 -9.85
C VAL A 281 9.84 -4.44 -11.18
N VAL A 282 9.40 -3.19 -11.28
CA VAL A 282 8.82 -2.62 -12.50
C VAL A 282 9.92 -1.99 -13.34
N ARG A 283 10.04 -2.42 -14.60
CA ARG A 283 11.07 -1.91 -15.52
C ARG A 283 10.61 -0.61 -16.20
N LEU A 284 11.27 0.49 -15.87
CA LEU A 284 11.07 1.81 -16.48
C LEU A 284 12.07 2.05 -17.63
N LYS A 285 11.88 3.13 -18.40
CA LYS A 285 12.59 3.42 -19.65
C LYS A 285 14.12 3.30 -19.53
N ASP A 286 14.73 3.99 -18.57
CA ASP A 286 16.20 4.09 -18.45
C ASP A 286 16.84 2.92 -17.69
N TRP A 287 16.14 1.80 -17.55
CA TRP A 287 16.65 0.58 -16.93
C TRP A 287 17.90 0.02 -17.65
N GLY A 288 18.93 -0.33 -16.88
CA GLY A 288 20.18 -0.87 -17.41
C GLY A 288 21.14 0.18 -17.98
N THR A 289 20.82 1.47 -17.83
CA THR A 289 21.82 2.56 -17.89
C THR A 289 22.84 2.42 -16.74
N ARG A 290 23.99 3.09 -16.85
CA ARG A 290 25.07 2.97 -15.87
C ARG A 290 24.88 3.94 -14.70
N MET A 291 24.06 3.53 -13.74
CA MET A 291 23.81 4.22 -12.47
C MET A 291 24.96 3.99 -11.47
N HIS A 292 25.00 4.76 -10.37
CA HIS A 292 25.93 4.51 -9.25
C HIS A 292 25.44 3.37 -8.35
N ASP A 293 26.36 2.76 -7.60
CA ASP A 293 26.15 1.65 -6.66
C ASP A 293 26.83 2.04 -5.34
N TYR A 294 26.03 2.60 -4.43
CA TYR A 294 26.52 3.25 -3.20
C TYR A 294 26.89 2.25 -2.11
N THR A 295 26.32 1.04 -2.16
CA THR A 295 26.35 0.05 -1.08
C THR A 295 27.19 -1.17 -1.41
N GLN A 296 27.84 -1.23 -2.58
CA GLN A 296 28.53 -2.43 -3.08
C GLN A 296 29.43 -3.13 -2.05
N ASP A 297 30.27 -2.36 -1.35
CA ASP A 297 31.22 -2.93 -0.38
C ASP A 297 30.55 -3.30 0.97
N LEU A 298 29.48 -2.59 1.35
CA LEU A 298 28.62 -2.98 2.47
C LEU A 298 27.92 -4.31 2.17
N ARG A 299 27.30 -4.45 0.99
CA ARG A 299 26.63 -5.68 0.54
C ARG A 299 27.61 -6.87 0.49
N LYS A 300 28.82 -6.68 -0.05
CA LYS A 300 29.90 -7.70 -0.01
C LYS A 300 30.24 -8.10 1.43
N TYR A 301 30.45 -7.14 2.33
CA TYR A 301 30.82 -7.40 3.73
C TYR A 301 29.73 -8.14 4.50
N ARG A 302 28.46 -7.72 4.38
CA ARG A 302 27.32 -8.36 5.04
C ARG A 302 27.15 -9.82 4.59
N LEU A 303 27.14 -10.07 3.28
CA LEU A 303 27.00 -11.42 2.70
C LEU A 303 28.19 -12.34 2.99
N ALA A 304 29.42 -11.80 3.02
CA ALA A 304 30.58 -12.57 3.43
C ALA A 304 30.46 -13.05 4.89
N ASN A 305 30.07 -12.14 5.79
CA ASN A 305 29.99 -12.45 7.22
C ASN A 305 28.82 -13.37 7.58
N SER A 306 27.65 -13.25 6.95
CA SER A 306 26.54 -14.20 7.19
C SER A 306 26.93 -15.63 6.79
N SER A 307 27.68 -15.78 5.69
CA SER A 307 28.25 -17.08 5.28
C SER A 307 29.30 -17.65 6.25
N MET A 308 29.90 -16.81 7.12
CA MET A 308 30.85 -17.24 8.15
C MET A 308 30.16 -17.64 9.46
N SER A 309 29.03 -17.03 9.83
CA SER A 309 28.21 -17.50 10.96
C SER A 309 27.77 -18.96 10.76
N ASN A 310 27.32 -19.30 9.54
CA ASN A 310 26.95 -20.67 9.14
C ASN A 310 28.14 -21.67 9.08
N ARG A 311 29.35 -21.26 9.49
CA ARG A 311 30.51 -22.14 9.68
C ARG A 311 30.94 -22.30 11.14
N GLN A 312 30.34 -21.57 12.08
CA GLN A 312 30.69 -21.60 13.50
C GLN A 312 29.70 -22.41 14.37
N SER A 313 28.58 -22.86 13.79
CA SER A 313 27.64 -23.80 14.42
C SER A 313 28.05 -25.26 14.17
N TRP A 314 28.92 -25.80 15.02
CA TRP A 314 29.30 -27.22 15.10
C TRP A 314 29.48 -27.65 16.57
#